data_AF-A0A7Z9WUI8-F1
#
_entry.id   AF-A0A7Z9WUI8-F1
#
_cell.length_a   1.000
_cell.length_b   1.000
_cell.length_c   1.000
_cell.angle_alpha   90.00
_cell.angle_beta   90.00
_cell.angle_gamma   90.00
#
_symmetry.space_group_name_H-M   'P 1'
#
loop_
_entity.id
_entity.type
_entity.pdbx_description
1 polymer ?
#
loop_
_entity_poly.entity_id
_entity_poly.type
_entity_poly.pdbx_seq_one_letter_code
_entity_poly.pdbx_strand_id
1 'polypeptide(L)'
;MSASAGGSENFWGALPDLARALAIQVGVLAGLWLVAQQLPRWVAPPYPLWAWVTAQAVLAAGVTLLLRLPRWWVWIQLLLPVVLGVAVWLQLPLWAVLMSLVVLWLLFRNALSEQVPLYLSNATTRKALCAAAKTLPQPVRFMDLGCGLGDAVVS
;
A
#
# COMPACT_ATOMS: atom_id res chain seq x y z
N MET A 1 38.18 -10.34 -22.96
CA MET A 1 38.38 -10.07 -21.52
C MET A 1 37.10 -9.50 -20.97
N SER A 2 36.41 -10.33 -20.20
CA SER A 2 35.13 -10.10 -19.55
C SER A 2 35.23 -9.11 -18.39
N ALA A 3 34.33 -8.15 -18.32
CA ALA A 3 33.91 -7.53 -17.08
C ALA A 3 32.38 -7.50 -17.05
N SER A 4 31.78 -8.63 -16.69
CA SER A 4 30.39 -8.68 -16.24
C SER A 4 30.32 -7.92 -14.92
N ALA A 5 29.92 -6.65 -14.97
CA ALA A 5 29.51 -5.91 -13.80
C ALA A 5 28.23 -6.58 -13.27
N GLY A 6 28.40 -7.47 -12.29
CA GLY A 6 27.30 -8.04 -11.53
C GLY A 6 26.55 -6.89 -10.89
N GLY A 7 25.34 -6.62 -11.40
CA GLY A 7 24.40 -5.74 -10.74
C GLY A 7 24.10 -6.34 -9.37
N SER A 8 24.63 -5.73 -8.31
CA SER A 8 24.12 -5.98 -6.97
C SER A 8 22.69 -5.48 -6.97
N GLU A 9 21.75 -6.36 -7.27
CA GLU A 9 20.33 -6.12 -7.03
C GLU A 9 20.22 -5.87 -5.52
N ASN A 10 20.16 -4.58 -5.16
CA ASN A 10 20.06 -4.17 -3.77
C ASN A 10 18.85 -4.89 -3.18
N PHE A 11 19.04 -5.71 -2.15
CA PHE A 11 17.96 -6.45 -1.47
C PHE A 11 16.74 -5.54 -1.19
N TRP A 12 16.99 -4.28 -0.87
CA TRP A 12 16.00 -3.22 -0.67
C TRP A 12 15.12 -2.90 -1.89
N GLY A 13 15.65 -2.99 -3.11
CA GLY A 13 14.92 -2.74 -4.35
C GLY A 13 13.99 -3.88 -4.78
N ALA A 14 14.28 -5.11 -4.34
CA ALA A 14 13.48 -6.29 -4.64
C ALA A 14 12.23 -6.42 -3.74
N LEU A 15 12.16 -5.68 -2.63
CA LEU A 15 11.05 -5.77 -1.68
C LEU A 15 9.81 -5.01 -2.18
N PRO A 16 8.59 -5.56 -1.95
CA PRO A 16 7.36 -4.82 -2.20
C PRO A 16 7.32 -3.55 -1.34
N ASP A 17 6.68 -2.50 -1.83
CA ASP A 17 6.59 -1.20 -1.15
C ASP A 17 6.03 -1.34 0.29
N LEU A 18 5.08 -2.27 0.49
CA LEU A 18 4.51 -2.58 1.79
C LEU A 18 5.58 -3.08 2.78
N ALA A 19 6.47 -3.99 2.36
CA ALA A 19 7.50 -4.53 3.23
C ALA A 19 8.52 -3.44 3.63
N ARG A 20 8.89 -2.57 2.68
CA ARG A 20 9.73 -1.40 2.95
C ARG A 20 9.06 -0.44 3.93
N ALA A 21 7.78 -0.14 3.73
CA ALA A 21 7.01 0.74 4.61
C ALA A 21 6.93 0.18 6.04
N LEU A 22 6.69 -1.13 6.20
CA LEU A 22 6.66 -1.79 7.50
C LEU A 22 8.04 -1.79 8.18
N ALA A 23 9.11 -2.05 7.44
CA ALA A 23 10.47 -1.99 7.96
C ALA A 23 10.81 -0.59 8.49
N ILE A 24 10.36 0.48 7.81
CA ILE A 24 10.52 1.86 8.27
C ILE A 24 9.77 2.09 9.59
N GLN A 25 8.49 1.68 9.69
CA GLN A 25 7.71 1.83 10.94
C GLN A 25 8.39 1.15 12.13
N VAL A 26 8.78 -0.11 11.94
CA VAL A 26 9.42 -0.91 13.00
C VAL A 26 10.78 -0.32 13.37
N GLY A 27 11.57 0.09 12.38
CA GLY A 27 12.88 0.70 12.60
C GLY A 27 12.79 2.01 13.40
N VAL A 28 11.86 2.90 13.03
CA VAL A 28 11.62 4.16 13.75
C VAL A 28 11.09 3.89 15.16
N LEU A 29 10.18 2.93 15.32
CA LEU A 29 9.64 2.55 16.63
C LEU A 29 10.73 2.02 17.56
N ALA A 30 11.60 1.14 17.04
CA ALA A 30 12.72 0.60 17.79
C ALA A 30 13.71 1.71 18.19
N GLY A 31 13.99 2.64 17.27
CA GLY A 31 14.82 3.82 17.55
C GLY A 31 14.24 4.69 18.67
N LEU A 32 12.94 5.01 18.61
CA LEU A 32 12.27 5.78 19.66
C LEU A 32 12.22 5.02 20.99
N TRP A 33 12.03 3.70 20.97
CA TRP A 33 12.07 2.87 22.17
C TRP A 33 13.44 2.89 22.84
N LEU A 34 14.52 2.83 22.07
CA LEU A 34 15.88 2.99 22.60
C LEU A 34 16.07 4.38 23.22
N VAL A 35 15.60 5.44 22.56
CA VAL A 35 15.64 6.80 23.12
C VAL A 35 14.85 6.88 24.42
N ALA A 36 13.67 6.27 24.48
CA ALA A 36 12.81 6.26 25.66
C ALA A 36 13.48 5.63 26.89
N GLN A 37 14.36 4.64 26.72
CA GLN A 37 15.11 4.04 27.83
C GLN A 37 16.21 4.96 28.38
N GLN A 38 16.79 5.81 27.53
CA GLN A 38 17.90 6.69 27.90
C GLN A 38 17.39 8.05 28.39
N LEU A 39 16.20 8.46 27.97
CA LEU A 39 15.59 9.76 28.26
C LEU A 39 15.46 10.08 29.76
N PRO A 40 15.12 9.12 30.66
CA PRO A 40 15.04 9.37 32.10
C PRO A 40 16.34 9.83 32.75
N ARG A 41 17.49 9.63 32.09
CA ARG A 41 18.77 10.15 32.57
C ARG A 41 18.89 11.67 32.44
N TRP A 42 18.07 12.28 31.59
CA TRP A 42 18.14 13.71 31.24
C TRP A 42 16.87 14.47 31.61
N VAL A 43 15.71 13.83 31.47
CA VAL A 43 14.40 14.45 31.69
C VAL A 43 13.61 13.55 32.63
N ALA A 44 13.01 14.12 33.68
CA ALA A 44 12.16 13.36 34.56
C ALA A 44 10.80 13.04 33.88
N PRO A 45 10.26 11.82 34.02
CA PRO A 45 8.90 11.50 33.58
C PRO A 45 7.85 12.32 34.34
N PRO A 46 6.60 12.47 33.82
CA PRO A 46 6.00 11.71 32.72
C PRO A 46 6.23 12.29 31.32
N TYR A 47 6.39 11.39 30.34
CA TYR A 47 6.40 11.76 28.93
C TYR A 47 5.00 11.65 28.33
N PRO A 48 4.47 12.70 27.69
CA PRO A 48 3.17 12.63 27.08
C PRO A 48 3.14 11.65 25.90
N LEU A 49 2.11 10.81 25.86
CA LEU A 49 1.92 9.79 24.81
C LEU A 49 1.80 10.43 23.42
N TRP A 50 1.16 11.60 23.32
CA TRP A 50 1.04 12.34 22.07
C TRP A 50 2.40 12.72 21.49
N ALA A 51 3.39 13.08 22.30
CA ALA A 51 4.71 13.47 21.81
C ALA A 51 5.44 12.29 21.13
N TRP A 52 5.34 11.10 21.71
CA TRP A 52 5.88 9.88 21.11
C TRP A 52 5.15 9.50 19.81
N VAL A 53 3.83 9.63 19.78
CA VAL A 53 3.03 9.35 18.57
C VAL A 53 3.36 10.33 17.45
N THR A 54 3.48 11.63 17.75
CA THR A 54 3.86 12.64 16.75
C THR A 54 5.29 12.42 16.26
N ALA A 55 6.23 12.12 17.16
CA ALA A 55 7.62 11.81 16.78
C ALA A 55 7.67 10.59 15.86
N GLN A 56 6.96 9.50 16.20
CA GLN A 56 6.89 8.29 15.37
C GLN A 56 6.34 8.61 13.98
N ALA A 57 5.22 9.34 13.89
CA ALA A 57 4.58 9.69 12.64
C ALA A 57 5.47 10.56 11.74
N VAL A 58 6.08 11.60 12.31
CA VAL A 58 6.94 12.52 11.56
C VAL A 58 8.23 11.84 11.10
N LEU A 59 8.87 11.06 11.97
CA LEU A 59 10.11 10.37 11.62
C LEU A 59 9.86 9.29 10.55
N ALA A 60 8.80 8.49 10.68
CA ALA A 60 8.47 7.47 9.69
C ALA A 60 8.11 8.10 8.32
N ALA A 61 7.34 9.18 8.31
CA ALA A 61 7.06 9.95 7.10
C ALA A 61 8.34 10.56 6.48
N GLY A 62 9.23 11.11 7.31
CA GLY A 62 10.51 11.68 6.88
C GLY A 62 11.45 10.64 6.25
N VAL A 63 11.59 9.47 6.88
CA VAL A 63 12.37 8.36 6.32
C VAL A 63 11.77 7.87 5.00
N THR A 64 10.45 7.83 4.90
CA THR A 64 9.74 7.44 3.67
C THR A 64 10.02 8.41 2.51
N LEU A 65 10.07 9.71 2.80
CA LEU A 65 10.47 10.73 1.83
C LEU A 65 11.95 10.59 1.42
N LEU A 66 12.83 10.31 2.39
CA LEU A 66 14.26 10.13 2.14
C LEU A 66 14.55 8.93 1.24
N LEU A 67 13.79 7.85 1.42
CA LEU A 67 13.87 6.63 0.60
C LEU A 67 13.11 6.73 -0.73
N ARG A 68 12.55 7.90 -1.05
CA ARG A 68 11.82 8.20 -2.31
C ARG A 68 10.67 7.22 -2.61
N LEU A 69 10.00 6.71 -1.58
CA LEU A 69 8.79 5.91 -1.79
C LEU A 69 7.66 6.79 -2.39
N PRO A 70 6.68 6.18 -3.08
CA PRO A 70 5.54 6.92 -3.63
C PRO A 70 4.87 7.81 -2.57
N ARG A 71 4.56 9.07 -2.93
CA ARG A 71 4.05 10.09 -1.98
C ARG A 71 2.82 9.65 -1.18
N TRP A 72 1.99 8.75 -1.72
CA TRP A 72 0.84 8.21 -1.01
C TRP A 72 1.23 7.44 0.27
N TRP A 73 2.40 6.78 0.29
CA TRP A 73 2.90 6.03 1.44
C TRP A 73 3.24 6.94 2.61
N VAL A 74 3.62 8.19 2.34
CA VAL A 74 3.90 9.19 3.38
C VAL A 74 2.64 9.45 4.22
N TRP A 75 1.48 9.54 3.58
CA TRP A 75 0.20 9.70 4.30
C TRP A 75 -0.12 8.49 5.17
N ILE A 76 0.11 7.28 4.66
CA ILE A 76 -0.09 6.05 5.43
C ILE A 76 0.84 6.02 6.66
N GLN A 77 2.11 6.37 6.46
CA GLN A 77 3.14 6.42 7.50
C GLN A 77 2.84 7.46 8.59
N LEU A 78 2.20 8.56 8.21
CA LEU A 78 1.77 9.60 9.13
C LEU A 78 0.49 9.22 9.89
N LEU A 79 -0.50 8.67 9.19
CA LEU A 79 -1.81 8.35 9.77
C LEU A 79 -1.78 7.12 10.68
N LEU A 80 -0.98 6.10 10.34
CA LEU A 80 -0.97 4.83 11.07
C LEU A 80 -0.64 5.01 12.58
N PRO A 81 0.45 5.69 12.99
CA PRO A 81 0.75 5.89 14.40
C PRO A 81 -0.28 6.78 15.10
N VAL A 82 -0.85 7.77 14.39
CA VAL A 82 -1.87 8.68 14.93
C VAL A 82 -3.15 7.93 15.24
N VAL A 83 -3.65 7.12 14.30
CA VAL A 83 -4.86 6.31 14.49
C VAL A 83 -4.67 5.30 15.62
N LEU A 84 -3.51 4.64 15.70
CA LEU A 84 -3.18 3.73 16.81
C LEU A 84 -3.08 4.48 18.14
N GLY A 85 -2.45 5.66 18.17
CA GLY A 85 -2.36 6.49 19.36
C GLY A 85 -3.74 6.93 19.88
N VAL A 86 -4.65 7.30 18.97
CA VAL A 86 -6.05 7.62 19.30
C VAL A 86 -6.79 6.38 19.81
N ALA A 87 -6.57 5.20 19.21
CA ALA A 87 -7.17 3.96 19.68
C ALA A 87 -6.73 3.60 21.11
N VAL A 88 -5.45 3.77 21.41
CA VAL A 88 -4.90 3.59 22.78
C VAL A 88 -5.50 4.62 23.74
N TRP A 89 -5.62 5.88 23.32
CA TRP A 89 -6.20 6.95 24.14
C TRP A 89 -7.68 6.71 24.46
N LEU A 90 -8.45 6.20 23.50
CA LEU A 90 -9.84 5.76 23.66
C LEU A 90 -9.98 4.43 24.41
N GLN A 91 -8.86 3.82 24.85
CA GLN A 91 -8.83 2.51 25.49
C GLN A 91 -9.56 1.43 24.67
N LEU A 92 -9.49 1.54 23.34
CA LEU A 92 -10.11 0.56 22.47
C LEU A 92 -9.49 -0.81 22.72
N PRO A 93 -10.30 -1.86 22.86
CA PRO A 93 -9.77 -3.18 23.06
C PRO A 93 -9.02 -3.63 21.81
N LEU A 94 -7.92 -4.37 22.00
CA LEU A 94 -7.04 -4.80 20.89
C LEU A 94 -7.81 -5.58 19.81
N TRP A 95 -8.84 -6.35 20.21
CA TRP A 95 -9.67 -7.08 19.26
C TRP A 95 -10.43 -6.15 18.31
N ALA A 96 -10.82 -4.93 18.71
CA ALA A 96 -11.52 -4.00 17.82
C ALA A 96 -10.60 -3.48 16.71
N VAL A 97 -9.32 -3.23 17.04
CA VAL A 97 -8.29 -2.84 16.07
C VAL A 97 -7.95 -4.01 15.14
N LEU A 98 -7.88 -5.24 15.67
CA LEU A 98 -7.68 -6.44 14.85
C LEU A 98 -8.87 -6.67 13.91
N MET A 99 -10.10 -6.50 14.39
CA MET A 99 -11.30 -6.64 13.55
C MET A 99 -11.35 -5.60 12.45
N SER A 100 -11.00 -4.34 12.72
CA SER A 100 -10.96 -3.31 11.66
C SER A 100 -9.90 -3.66 10.61
N LEU A 101 -8.74 -4.19 11.00
CA LEU A 101 -7.71 -4.66 10.08
C LEU A 101 -8.19 -5.86 9.24
N VAL A 102 -8.89 -6.83 9.85
CA VAL A 102 -9.49 -7.97 9.14
C VAL A 102 -10.57 -7.50 8.16
N VAL A 103 -11.43 -6.57 8.56
CA VAL A 103 -12.47 -6.00 7.69
C VAL A 103 -11.84 -5.24 6.53
N LEU A 104 -10.85 -4.37 6.78
CA LEU A 104 -10.10 -3.71 5.71
C LEU A 104 -9.44 -4.73 4.78
N TRP A 105 -8.79 -5.74 5.35
CA TRP A 105 -8.16 -6.77 4.55
C TRP A 105 -9.17 -7.50 3.67
N LEU A 106 -10.34 -7.90 4.19
CA LEU A 106 -11.39 -8.55 3.41
C LEU A 106 -11.96 -7.63 2.31
N LEU A 107 -12.23 -6.35 2.62
CA LEU A 107 -12.74 -5.38 1.65
C LEU A 107 -11.73 -5.08 0.55
N PHE A 108 -10.45 -4.95 0.89
CA PHE A 108 -9.38 -4.60 -0.04
C PHE A 108 -8.61 -5.82 -0.57
N ARG A 109 -8.99 -7.05 -0.20
CA ARG A 109 -8.35 -8.29 -0.70
C ARG A 109 -8.45 -8.39 -2.22
N ASN A 110 -9.60 -8.00 -2.77
CA ASN A 110 -9.82 -8.00 -4.22
C ASN A 110 -8.91 -6.97 -4.92
N ALA A 111 -8.65 -5.81 -4.29
CA ALA A 111 -7.72 -4.81 -4.82
C ALA A 111 -6.24 -5.29 -4.81
N LEU A 112 -5.90 -6.25 -3.96
CA LEU A 112 -4.57 -6.87 -3.93
C LEU A 112 -4.42 -7.98 -5.00
N SER A 113 -5.53 -8.62 -5.39
CA SER A 113 -5.53 -9.76 -6.33
C SER A 113 -5.82 -9.37 -7.77
N GLU A 114 -6.65 -8.36 -8.01
CA GLU A 114 -7.04 -7.89 -9.34
C GLU A 114 -6.28 -6.61 -9.69
N GLN A 115 -5.00 -6.76 -10.03
CA GLN A 115 -4.22 -5.71 -10.70
C GLN A 115 -4.54 -5.69 -12.20
N VAL A 116 -5.81 -5.80 -12.59
CA VAL A 116 -6.20 -5.44 -13.96
C VAL A 116 -6.53 -3.96 -13.88
N PRO A 117 -5.68 -3.05 -14.40
CA PRO A 117 -6.09 -1.67 -14.58
C PRO A 117 -7.40 -1.71 -15.36
N LEU A 118 -8.45 -1.09 -14.83
CA LEU A 118 -9.74 -1.02 -15.50
C LEU A 118 -9.53 -0.13 -16.74
N TYR A 119 -9.07 -0.74 -17.83
CA TYR A 119 -8.99 -0.10 -19.13
C TYR A 119 -10.43 0.08 -19.58
N LEU A 120 -11.02 1.23 -19.24
CA LEU A 120 -12.23 1.72 -19.89
C LEU A 120 -11.88 1.84 -21.38
N SER A 121 -12.14 0.78 -22.14
CA SER A 121 -12.13 0.81 -23.59
C SER A 121 -13.09 1.93 -24.00
N ASN A 122 -12.52 3.05 -24.42
CA ASN A 122 -13.24 4.25 -24.80
C ASN A 122 -14.28 3.90 -25.86
N ALA A 123 -15.41 4.62 -25.93
CA ALA A 123 -16.50 4.32 -26.85
C ALA A 123 -16.04 4.23 -28.33
N THR A 124 -14.95 4.93 -28.66
CA THR A 124 -14.24 4.88 -29.94
C THR A 124 -13.65 3.50 -30.25
N THR A 125 -13.02 2.84 -29.28
CA THR A 125 -12.42 1.51 -29.44
C THR A 125 -13.50 0.45 -29.65
N ARG A 126 -14.63 0.56 -28.94
CA ARG A 126 -15.79 -0.32 -29.13
C ARG A 126 -16.38 -0.20 -30.54
N LYS A 127 -16.52 1.03 -31.07
CA LYS A 127 -16.99 1.26 -32.44
C LYS A 127 -16.01 0.73 -33.49
N ALA A 128 -14.70 0.90 -33.29
CA ALA A 128 -13.68 0.37 -34.17
C ALA A 128 -13.69 -1.17 -34.19
N LEU A 129 -13.89 -1.81 -33.04
CA LEU A 129 -14.00 -3.26 -32.93
C LEU A 129 -15.25 -3.79 -33.64
N CYS A 130 -16.40 -3.14 -33.49
CA CYS A 130 -17.62 -3.50 -34.24
C CYS A 130 -17.45 -3.31 -35.75
N ALA A 131 -16.73 -2.28 -36.19
CA ALA A 131 -16.44 -2.06 -37.62
C ALA A 131 -15.51 -3.15 -38.18
N ALA A 132 -14.47 -3.52 -37.43
CA ALA A 132 -13.54 -4.59 -37.80
C ALA A 132 -14.22 -5.97 -37.81
N ALA A 133 -15.11 -6.24 -36.85
CA ALA A 133 -15.86 -7.50 -36.79
C ALA A 133 -16.79 -7.68 -38.02
N LYS A 134 -17.34 -6.59 -38.55
CA LYS A 134 -18.16 -6.61 -39.79
C LYS A 134 -17.37 -6.88 -41.05
N THR A 135 -16.04 -6.72 -41.02
CA THR A 135 -15.17 -6.96 -42.17
C THR A 135 -14.68 -8.42 -42.25
N LEU A 136 -14.94 -9.23 -41.23
CA LEU A 136 -14.55 -10.63 -41.19
C LEU A 136 -15.57 -11.52 -41.93
N PRO A 137 -15.12 -12.59 -42.61
CA PRO A 137 -16.00 -13.58 -43.23
C PRO A 137 -16.88 -14.25 -42.17
N GLN A 138 -18.20 -14.28 -42.40
CA GLN A 138 -19.14 -14.89 -41.47
C GLN A 138 -19.17 -16.43 -41.60
N PRO A 139 -19.42 -17.16 -40.50
CA PRO A 139 -19.78 -16.68 -39.15
C PRO A 139 -18.55 -16.41 -38.26
N VAL A 140 -18.57 -15.29 -37.55
CA VAL A 140 -17.52 -14.92 -36.58
C VAL A 140 -17.98 -15.36 -35.19
N ARG A 141 -17.21 -16.24 -34.53
CA ARG A 141 -17.47 -16.66 -33.15
C ARG A 141 -16.61 -15.82 -32.21
N PHE A 142 -17.23 -14.86 -31.54
CA PHE A 142 -16.55 -14.00 -30.57
C PHE A 142 -16.57 -14.67 -29.19
N MET A 143 -15.43 -14.72 -28.51
CA MET A 143 -15.31 -15.21 -27.14
C MET A 143 -14.60 -14.13 -26.33
N ASP A 144 -15.33 -13.48 -25.43
CA ASP A 144 -14.77 -12.53 -24.48
C ASP A 144 -14.14 -13.30 -23.32
N LEU A 145 -12.82 -13.18 -23.16
CA LEU A 145 -12.04 -13.88 -22.14
C LEU A 145 -11.79 -12.99 -20.90
N GLY A 146 -12.69 -12.04 -20.61
CA GLY A 146 -12.53 -11.13 -19.47
C GLY A 146 -13.77 -10.39 -18.98
N CYS A 147 -14.99 -10.89 -19.19
CA CYS A 147 -16.20 -10.24 -18.67
C CYS A 147 -16.64 -10.86 -17.33
N GLY A 148 -16.31 -10.23 -16.21
CA GLY A 148 -16.68 -10.71 -14.88
C GLY A 148 -18.16 -11.11 -14.69
N LEU A 149 -19.10 -10.54 -15.45
CA LEU A 149 -20.55 -10.82 -15.36
C LEU A 149 -21.27 -11.04 -16.70
N GLY A 150 -20.59 -11.39 -17.79
CA GLY A 150 -21.26 -11.93 -18.99
C GLY A 150 -22.15 -10.97 -19.80
N ASP A 151 -22.13 -9.65 -19.56
CA ASP A 151 -23.00 -8.68 -20.26
C ASP A 151 -22.56 -8.36 -21.72
N ALA A 152 -21.46 -8.95 -22.18
CA ALA A 152 -20.95 -8.77 -23.55
C ALA A 152 -21.46 -9.82 -24.55
N VAL A 153 -22.38 -10.70 -24.14
CA VAL A 153 -22.95 -11.75 -25.02
C VAL A 153 -24.48 -11.76 -24.92
N VAL A 154 -25.15 -10.69 -25.34
CA VAL A 154 -26.45 -10.77 -26.04
C VAL A 154 -26.66 -9.48 -26.86
N SER A 155 -26.49 -9.57 -28.17
CA SER A 155 -27.50 -9.24 -29.20
C SER A 155 -26.88 -9.22 -30.60
#